data_AF-A0A1X3D427-F1
#
_entry.id   AF-A0A1X3D427-F1
#
_cell.length_a   1.000
_cell.length_b   1.000
_cell.length_c   1.000
_cell.angle_alpha   90.00
_cell.angle_beta   90.00
_cell.angle_gamma   90.00
#
_symmetry.space_group_name_H-M   'P 1'
#
loop_
_entity.id
_entity.type
_entity.pdbx_description
1 polymer ?
#
loop_
_entity_poly.entity_id
_entity_poly.type
_entity_poly.pdbx_seq_one_letter_code
_entity_poly.pdbx_strand_id
1 'polypeptide(L)'
;MRNSIYTTYNGKEYRVVRRDGYARLISNDVIDLENGFTEREPEENLNPRIFFKMVSPEEVGDVYSIKPFCLYQGYEFFILREENGHYILSESHTVTGGPLIEKFDFKRVGKYEYEKAVKKEDVDLVYEKKELIPNYFK
;
A
#
# COMPACT_ATOMS: atom_id res chain seq x y z
N MET A 1 -3.81 1.18 -7.25
CA MET A 1 -2.70 2.00 -6.71
C MET A 1 -1.85 1.20 -5.73
N ARG A 2 -0.59 1.59 -5.46
CA ARG A 2 0.28 0.87 -4.51
C ARG A 2 0.04 1.35 -3.08
N ASN A 3 -0.13 0.40 -2.17
CA ASN A 3 -0.31 0.66 -0.74
C ASN A 3 0.32 -0.50 0.05
N SER A 4 1.63 -0.43 0.27
CA SER A 4 2.37 -1.51 0.94
C SER A 4 3.78 -1.07 1.35
N ILE A 5 4.56 -2.02 1.86
CA ILE A 5 5.98 -1.85 2.14
C ILE A 5 6.77 -2.47 0.99
N TYR A 6 7.80 -1.76 0.54
CA TYR A 6 8.60 -2.09 -0.62
C TYR A 6 10.09 -1.99 -0.32
N THR A 7 10.87 -2.70 -1.12
CA THR A 7 12.33 -2.60 -1.17
C THR A 7 12.79 -2.84 -2.61
N THR A 8 14.10 -2.72 -2.85
CA THR A 8 14.72 -3.06 -4.13
C THR A 8 15.58 -4.30 -3.99
N TYR A 9 15.55 -5.16 -5.00
CA TYR A 9 16.40 -6.35 -5.12
C TYR A 9 16.81 -6.49 -6.59
N ASN A 10 18.12 -6.58 -6.86
CA ASN A 10 18.68 -6.63 -8.22
C ASN A 10 18.13 -5.56 -9.18
N GLY A 11 17.93 -4.33 -8.68
CA GLY A 11 17.43 -3.20 -9.47
C GLY A 11 15.92 -3.18 -9.74
N LYS A 12 15.16 -4.19 -9.27
CA LYS A 12 13.69 -4.23 -9.37
C LYS A 12 13.06 -3.98 -7.99
N GLU A 13 11.95 -3.24 -7.99
CA GLU A 13 11.19 -2.93 -6.77
C GLU A 13 10.17 -4.05 -6.49
N TYR A 14 10.13 -4.52 -5.25
CA TYR A 14 9.23 -5.59 -4.81
C TYR A 14 8.50 -5.19 -3.54
N ARG A 15 7.28 -5.72 -3.38
CA ARG A 15 6.62 -5.73 -2.07
C ARG A 15 7.46 -6.60 -1.12
N VAL A 16 7.61 -6.16 0.12
CA VAL A 16 8.41 -6.89 1.11
C VAL A 16 7.66 -7.00 2.44
N VAL A 17 7.80 -8.16 3.07
CA VAL A 17 7.42 -8.39 4.46
C VAL A 17 8.57 -9.05 5.20
N ARG A 18 8.77 -8.69 6.47
CA ARG A 18 9.70 -9.41 7.34
C ARG A 18 9.10 -10.77 7.69
N ARG A 19 9.86 -11.85 7.48
CA ARG A 19 9.48 -13.20 7.90
C ARG A 19 10.70 -13.93 8.42
N ASP A 20 10.66 -14.37 9.67
CA ASP A 20 11.73 -15.14 10.32
C ASP A 20 13.12 -14.44 10.24
N GLY A 21 13.13 -13.10 10.27
CA GLY A 21 14.34 -12.29 10.16
C GLY A 21 14.80 -12.00 8.72
N TYR A 22 14.17 -12.60 7.72
CA TYR A 22 14.48 -12.41 6.31
C TYR A 22 13.51 -11.44 5.62
N ALA A 23 13.93 -10.94 4.46
CA ALA A 23 13.07 -10.23 3.54
C ALA A 23 12.32 -11.24 2.66
N ARG A 24 10.99 -11.31 2.83
CA ARG A 24 10.13 -12.04 1.90
C ARG A 24 9.67 -11.07 0.81
N LEU A 25 10.31 -11.16 -0.35
CA LEU A 25 9.92 -10.44 -1.55
C LEU A 25 8.65 -11.06 -2.13
N ILE A 26 7.72 -10.24 -2.60
CA ILE A 26 6.43 -10.64 -3.16
C ILE A 26 6.32 -10.05 -4.56
N SER A 27 6.03 -10.91 -5.53
CA SER A 27 5.80 -10.55 -6.92
C SER A 27 4.49 -11.16 -7.43
N ASN A 28 3.91 -10.53 -8.45
CA ASN A 28 2.79 -11.04 -9.24
C ASN A 28 3.19 -11.30 -10.70
N ASP A 29 4.48 -11.16 -11.02
CA ASP A 29 5.04 -11.36 -12.35
C ASP A 29 5.62 -12.78 -12.47
N VAL A 30 5.11 -13.55 -13.44
CA VAL A 30 5.49 -14.95 -13.65
C VAL A 30 6.97 -15.10 -14.06
N ILE A 31 7.56 -14.05 -14.65
CA ILE A 31 8.97 -14.06 -15.06
C ILE A 31 9.89 -14.18 -13.83
N ASP A 32 9.46 -13.74 -12.65
CA ASP A 32 10.27 -13.85 -11.44
C ASP A 32 10.50 -15.30 -10.98
N LEU A 33 9.74 -16.28 -11.50
CA LEU A 33 10.06 -17.71 -11.32
C LEU A 33 11.45 -18.05 -11.88
N GLU A 34 11.84 -17.44 -13.00
CA GLU A 34 13.17 -17.62 -13.60
C GLU A 34 14.28 -17.01 -12.73
N ASN A 35 13.91 -16.05 -11.87
CA ASN A 35 14.80 -15.43 -10.88
C ASN A 35 14.79 -16.16 -9.53
N GLY A 36 14.30 -17.41 -9.51
CA GLY A 36 14.26 -18.26 -8.33
C GLY A 36 13.27 -17.81 -7.26
N PHE A 37 12.16 -17.19 -7.66
CA PHE A 37 10.97 -17.08 -6.81
C PHE A 37 10.21 -18.40 -6.85
N THR A 38 9.47 -18.67 -5.78
CA THR A 38 8.58 -19.83 -5.67
C THR A 38 7.14 -19.35 -5.70
N GLU A 39 6.28 -20.07 -6.42
CA GLU A 39 4.84 -19.84 -6.37
C GLU A 39 4.28 -20.25 -5.01
N ARG A 40 3.50 -19.36 -4.38
CA ARG A 40 2.69 -19.74 -3.22
C ARG A 40 1.64 -20.74 -3.69
N GLU A 41 1.41 -21.79 -2.91
CA GLU A 41 0.42 -22.83 -3.24
C GLU A 41 -0.85 -22.19 -3.82
N PRO A 42 -1.32 -22.67 -4.99
CA PRO A 42 -2.50 -22.14 -5.63
C PRO A 42 -3.71 -22.53 -4.78
N GLU A 43 -4.05 -21.72 -3.79
CA GLU A 43 -5.46 -21.66 -3.38
C GLU A 43 -6.22 -21.29 -4.67
N GLU A 44 -7.19 -22.09 -5.10
CA GLU A 44 -7.90 -21.97 -6.39
C GLU A 44 -8.46 -20.56 -6.67
N ASN A 45 -8.51 -19.69 -5.64
CA ASN A 45 -9.04 -18.34 -5.67
C ASN A 45 -7.97 -17.22 -5.58
N LEU A 46 -6.66 -17.54 -5.56
CA LEU A 46 -5.59 -16.53 -5.50
C LEU A 46 -5.33 -15.91 -6.89
N ASN A 47 -6.10 -14.87 -7.21
CA ASN A 47 -5.89 -14.03 -8.38
C ASN A 47 -5.63 -12.57 -7.92
N PRO A 48 -4.47 -11.96 -8.28
CA PRO A 48 -3.39 -12.51 -9.09
C PRO A 48 -2.54 -13.55 -8.35
N ARG A 49 -1.89 -14.44 -9.13
CA ARG A 49 -0.89 -15.41 -8.63
C ARG A 49 0.19 -14.70 -7.84
N ILE A 50 0.68 -15.35 -6.77
CA ILE A 50 1.68 -14.77 -5.87
C ILE A 50 2.95 -15.61 -5.92
N PHE A 51 4.05 -14.96 -6.31
CA PHE A 51 5.40 -15.50 -6.27
C PHE A 51 6.16 -14.85 -5.12
N PHE A 52 7.01 -15.60 -4.43
CA PHE A 52 7.82 -15.04 -3.35
C PHE A 52 9.23 -15.61 -3.31
N LYS A 53 10.16 -14.83 -2.77
CA LYS A 53 11.55 -15.21 -2.53
C LYS A 53 11.97 -14.76 -1.14
N MET A 54 12.67 -15.61 -0.42
CA MET A 54 13.32 -15.26 0.84
C MET A 54 14.75 -14.85 0.54
N VAL A 55 15.16 -13.66 0.98
CA VAL A 55 16.53 -13.15 0.83
C VAL A 55 17.00 -12.54 2.13
N SER A 56 18.32 -12.51 2.34
CA SER A 56 18.91 -11.85 3.50
C SER A 56 18.58 -10.35 3.50
N PRO A 57 18.34 -9.71 4.67
CA PRO A 57 18.19 -8.26 4.76
C PRO A 57 19.36 -7.46 4.15
N GLU A 58 20.55 -8.06 4.07
CA GLU A 58 21.75 -7.44 3.50
C GLU A 58 21.74 -7.41 1.95
N GLU A 59 20.90 -8.23 1.31
CA GLU A 59 20.79 -8.33 -0.15
C GLU A 59 19.79 -7.33 -0.74
N VAL A 60 18.99 -6.67 0.10
CA VAL A 60 17.96 -5.73 -0.33
C VAL A 60 18.35 -4.30 -0.01
N GLY A 61 17.83 -3.36 -0.81
CA GLY A 61 18.02 -1.94 -0.55
C GLY A 61 17.17 -1.42 0.60
N ASP A 62 17.09 -0.09 0.68
CA ASP A 62 16.24 0.58 1.66
C ASP A 62 14.79 0.09 1.60
N VAL A 63 14.18 -0.06 2.78
CA VAL A 63 12.77 -0.41 2.92
C VAL A 63 11.97 0.86 3.11
N TYR A 64 10.88 1.00 2.37
CA TYR A 64 10.00 2.16 2.44
C TYR A 64 8.54 1.78 2.31
N SER A 65 7.66 2.58 2.90
CA SER A 65 6.22 2.49 2.61
C SER A 65 5.91 3.31 1.36
N ILE A 66 5.01 2.78 0.53
CA ILE A 66 4.32 3.52 -0.51
C ILE A 66 2.87 3.62 -0.09
N LYS A 67 2.35 4.84 0.03
CA LYS A 67 0.95 5.12 0.34
C LYS A 67 0.37 6.08 -0.68
N PRO A 68 -0.85 5.84 -1.17
CA PRO A 68 -1.48 6.75 -2.10
C PRO A 68 -2.27 7.84 -1.40
N PHE A 69 -2.23 9.03 -1.99
CA PHE A 69 -2.95 10.21 -1.55
C PHE A 69 -3.63 10.89 -2.72
N CYS A 70 -4.60 11.74 -2.41
CA CYS A 70 -5.17 12.64 -3.37
C CYS A 70 -5.46 14.02 -2.82
N LEU A 71 -5.58 14.99 -3.73
CA LEU A 71 -6.17 16.30 -3.44
C LEU A 71 -7.64 16.30 -3.83
N TYR A 72 -8.50 16.58 -2.86
CA TYR A 72 -9.95 16.71 -3.03
C TYR A 72 -10.41 18.02 -2.43
N GLN A 73 -10.91 18.93 -3.27
CA GLN A 73 -11.39 20.27 -2.86
C GLN A 73 -10.33 21.06 -2.07
N GLY A 74 -9.06 20.92 -2.46
CA GLY A 74 -7.93 21.60 -1.84
C GLY A 74 -7.37 20.95 -0.57
N TYR A 75 -7.87 19.78 -0.17
CA TYR A 75 -7.37 19.03 0.99
C TYR A 75 -6.77 17.70 0.56
N GLU A 76 -5.70 17.31 1.23
CA GLU A 76 -5.04 16.04 0.99
C GLU A 76 -5.67 14.94 1.84
N PHE A 77 -5.98 13.80 1.22
CA PHE A 77 -6.49 12.62 1.90
C PHE A 77 -5.74 11.37 1.48
N PHE A 78 -5.58 10.44 2.43
CA PHE A 78 -5.11 9.09 2.14
C PHE A 78 -6.20 8.30 1.43
N ILE A 79 -5.82 7.61 0.34
CA ILE A 79 -6.72 6.69 -0.38
C ILE A 79 -6.53 5.29 0.20
N LEU A 80 -7.56 4.79 0.86
CA LEU A 80 -7.54 3.45 1.45
C LEU A 80 -7.67 2.37 0.38
N ARG A 81 -8.65 2.52 -0.52
CA ARG A 81 -8.93 1.58 -1.61
C ARG A 81 -9.66 2.24 -2.77
N GLU A 82 -9.65 1.57 -3.91
CA GLU A 82 -10.45 1.90 -5.08
C GLU A 82 -11.61 0.91 -5.18
N GLU A 83 -12.84 1.40 -5.35
CA GLU A 83 -14.01 0.54 -5.40
C GLU A 83 -15.09 1.18 -6.29
N ASN A 84 -15.64 0.42 -7.25
CA ASN A 84 -16.78 0.84 -8.07
C ASN A 84 -16.66 2.25 -8.69
N GLY A 85 -15.49 2.61 -9.24
CA GLY A 85 -15.27 3.93 -9.85
C GLY A 85 -15.07 5.07 -8.85
N HIS A 86 -14.87 4.76 -7.56
CA HIS A 86 -14.63 5.71 -6.48
C HIS A 86 -13.27 5.46 -5.83
N TYR A 87 -12.73 6.52 -5.24
CA TYR A 87 -11.72 6.44 -4.20
C TYR A 87 -12.40 6.43 -2.84
N ILE A 88 -12.00 5.49 -1.98
CA ILE A 88 -12.39 5.48 -0.59
C ILE A 88 -11.29 6.20 0.19
N LEU A 89 -11.59 7.42 0.60
CA LEU A 89 -10.72 8.24 1.44
C LEU A 89 -10.87 7.77 2.88
N SER A 90 -9.78 7.72 3.63
CA SER A 90 -9.81 7.40 5.05
C SER A 90 -9.20 8.52 5.88
N GLU A 91 -9.84 8.82 7.00
CA GLU A 91 -9.41 9.80 7.99
C GLU A 91 -9.66 9.26 9.41
N SER A 92 -8.99 9.84 10.40
CA SER A 92 -9.13 9.51 11.82
C SER A 92 -9.42 10.77 12.64
N HIS A 93 -10.04 10.61 13.82
CA HIS A 93 -10.26 11.73 14.75
C HIS A 93 -8.95 12.19 15.41
N THR A 94 -8.12 12.87 14.63
CA THR A 94 -7.00 13.69 15.10
C THR A 94 -7.43 15.16 15.18
N VAL A 95 -6.58 16.03 15.75
CA VAL A 95 -6.84 17.48 15.83
C VAL A 95 -7.08 18.07 14.43
N THR A 96 -6.38 17.58 13.41
CA THR A 96 -6.55 17.99 12.02
C THR A 96 -7.67 17.23 11.31
N GLY A 97 -7.86 15.95 11.62
CA GLY A 97 -8.84 15.09 10.95
C GLY A 97 -10.29 15.32 11.37
N GLY A 98 -10.55 15.65 12.64
CA GLY A 98 -11.90 15.89 13.16
C GLY A 98 -12.71 16.94 12.37
N PRO A 99 -12.18 18.15 12.17
CA PRO A 99 -12.86 19.17 11.36
C PRO A 99 -13.08 18.75 9.89
N LEU A 100 -12.18 17.94 9.32
CA LEU A 100 -12.32 17.45 7.94
C LEU A 100 -13.40 16.36 7.84
N ILE A 101 -13.50 15.49 8.84
CA ILE A 101 -14.56 14.48 8.93
C ILE A 101 -15.93 15.13 8.89
N GLU A 102 -16.14 16.18 9.68
CA GLU A 102 -17.40 16.95 9.70
C GLU A 102 -17.62 17.72 8.39
N LYS A 103 -16.60 18.45 7.91
CA LYS A 103 -16.70 19.26 6.69
C LYS A 103 -17.07 18.45 5.44
N PHE A 104 -16.56 17.23 5.34
CA PHE A 104 -16.72 16.38 4.15
C PHE A 104 -17.68 15.22 4.38
N ASP A 105 -18.42 15.20 5.49
CA ASP A 105 -19.40 14.17 5.82
C ASP A 105 -18.86 12.73 5.79
N PHE A 106 -17.63 12.53 6.27
CA PHE A 106 -17.07 11.19 6.39
C PHE A 106 -17.95 10.32 7.30
N LYS A 107 -18.08 9.04 6.96
CA LYS A 107 -18.90 8.08 7.70
C LYS A 107 -18.01 7.21 8.57
N ARG A 108 -18.40 7.06 9.83
CA ARG A 108 -17.71 6.17 10.76
C ARG A 108 -17.96 4.72 10.37
N VAL A 109 -16.90 3.97 10.12
CA VAL A 109 -16.93 2.52 9.81
C VAL A 109 -16.32 1.68 10.93
N GLY A 110 -15.55 2.28 11.83
CA GLY A 110 -14.94 1.63 12.98
C GLY A 110 -14.81 2.55 14.19
N LYS A 111 -14.21 2.05 15.28
CA LYS A 111 -14.06 2.85 16.51
C LYS A 111 -13.31 4.16 16.25
N TYR A 112 -12.31 4.14 15.38
CA TYR A 112 -11.49 5.30 15.03
C TYR A 112 -11.33 5.50 13.52
N GLU A 113 -12.18 4.84 12.73
CA GLU A 113 -12.04 4.74 11.28
C GLU A 113 -13.22 5.42 10.60
N TYR A 114 -12.90 6.38 9.74
CA TYR A 114 -13.87 7.17 9.01
C TYR A 114 -13.53 7.09 7.54
N GLU A 115 -14.55 6.87 6.71
CA GLU A 115 -14.40 6.70 5.28
C GLU A 115 -15.33 7.62 4.50
N LYS A 116 -14.87 8.03 3.31
CA LYS A 116 -15.69 8.74 2.33
C LYS A 116 -15.43 8.19 0.94
N ALA A 117 -16.50 7.80 0.25
CA ALA A 117 -16.45 7.53 -1.18
C ALA A 117 -16.49 8.84 -1.96
N VAL A 118 -15.53 9.04 -2.85
CA VAL A 118 -15.44 10.19 -3.77
C VAL A 118 -15.25 9.64 -5.17
N LYS A 119 -15.95 10.17 -6.17
CA LYS A 119 -15.75 9.72 -7.55
C LYS A 119 -14.35 10.08 -8.01
N LYS A 120 -13.73 9.23 -8.82
CA LYS A 120 -12.37 9.49 -9.32
C LYS A 120 -12.28 10.79 -10.13
N GLU A 121 -13.35 11.16 -10.83
CA GLU A 121 -13.44 12.39 -11.63
C GLU A 121 -13.52 13.68 -10.81
N ASP A 122 -13.90 13.60 -9.53
CA ASP A 122 -14.04 14.75 -8.63
C ASP A 122 -12.74 15.07 -7.87
N VAL A 123 -11.67 14.31 -8.13
CA VAL A 123 -10.38 14.41 -7.46
C VAL A 123 -9.40 15.19 -8.33
N ASP A 124 -8.75 16.19 -7.75
CA ASP A 124 -7.88 17.13 -8.46
C ASP A 124 -6.54 16.49 -8.87
N LEU A 125 -5.97 15.67 -7.98
CA LEU A 125 -4.68 15.02 -8.18
C LEU A 125 -4.61 13.73 -7.37
N VAL A 126 -4.01 12.68 -7.94
CA VAL A 126 -3.67 11.44 -7.23
C VAL A 126 -2.17 11.21 -7.34
N TYR A 127 -1.53 10.86 -6.23
CA TYR A 127 -0.09 10.63 -6.20
C TYR A 127 0.31 9.67 -5.08
N GLU A 128 1.55 9.19 -5.11
CA GLU A 128 2.09 8.27 -4.10
C GLU A 128 3.16 8.98 -3.27
N LYS A 129 3.11 8.81 -1.94
CA LYS A 129 4.19 9.20 -1.03
C LYS A 129 5.05 7.99 -0.72
N LYS A 130 6.37 8.18 -0.77
CA LYS A 130 7.37 7.20 -0.36
C LYS A 130 8.02 7.64 0.94
N GLU A 131 7.96 6.81 1.97
CA GLU A 131 8.54 7.10 3.28
C GLU A 131 9.50 5.99 3.70
N LEU A 132 10.76 6.35 3.97
CA LEU A 132 11.78 5.42 4.44
C LEU A 132 11.37 4.82 5.80
N ILE A 133 11.53 3.50 5.94
CA ILE A 133 11.34 2.78 7.19
C ILE A 133 12.71 2.31 7.69
N PRO A 134 13.39 3.12 8.53
CA PRO A 134 14.70 2.75 9.03
C PRO A 134 14.62 1.52 9.94
N ASN A 135 15.65 0.68 9.89
CA ASN A 135 15.78 -0.50 10.75
C ASN A 135 14.64 -1.54 10.64
N TYR A 136 13.95 -1.63 9.50
CA TYR A 136 12.81 -2.54 9.30
C TYR A 136 13.09 -4.01 9.69
N PHE A 137 14.33 -4.48 9.47
CA PHE A 137 14.74 -5.85 9.77
C PHE A 137 15.42 -6.03 11.12
N LYS A 138 15.68 -4.96 11.89
CA LYS A 138 16.29 -5.07 13.22
C LYS A 138 15.26 -5.45 14.28
#